data_AF-A0A8T6V435-F1
#
_entry.id   AF-A0A8T6V435-F1
#
_cell.length_a   1.000
_cell.length_b   1.000
_cell.length_c   1.000
_cell.angle_alpha   90.00
_cell.angle_beta   90.00
_cell.angle_gamma   90.00
#
_symmetry.space_group_name_H-M   'P 1'
#
loop_
_entity.id
_entity.type
_entity.pdbx_description
1 polymer ?
#
loop_
_entity_poly.entity_id
_entity_poly.type
_entity_poly.pdbx_seq_one_letter_code
_entity_poly.pdbx_strand_id
1 'polypeptide(L)' 'MARLFGTNGVRGITNTELTIETVKCLASSSASLLGKNISLGMDARTSSPMFKEAAASGLLSIGCTIHYMGAIPTP' A
#
# COMPACT_ATOMS: atom_id res chain seq x y z
N MET A 1 6.42 -6.83 20.28
CA MET A 1 6.16 -6.24 18.95
C MET A 1 5.03 -7.01 18.31
N ALA A 2 3.88 -6.39 18.10
CA ALA A 2 2.80 -7.05 17.37
C ALA A 2 3.28 -7.39 15.95
N ARG A 3 2.91 -8.56 15.46
CA ARG A 3 3.28 -9.05 14.13
C ARG A 3 2.62 -8.16 13.07
N LEU A 4 3.42 -7.42 12.29
CA LEU A 4 2.90 -6.49 11.27
C LEU A 4 2.14 -7.21 10.14
N PHE A 5 2.64 -8.37 9.71
CA PHE A 5 2.03 -9.19 8.66
C PHE A 5 1.23 -10.34 9.25
N GLY A 6 -0.09 -10.35 9.02
CA GLY A 6 -0.97 -11.49 9.32
C GLY A 6 -0.99 -12.53 8.19
N THR A 7 -2.06 -13.32 8.13
CA THR A 7 -2.26 -14.34 7.08
C THR A 7 -2.36 -13.72 5.69
N ASN A 8 -3.10 -12.61 5.57
CA ASN A 8 -3.41 -11.93 4.31
C ASN A 8 -2.89 -10.48 4.34
N GLY A 9 -1.58 -10.32 4.54
CA GLY A 9 -0.92 -9.01 4.53
C GLY A 9 -1.09 -8.22 5.84
N VAL A 10 -0.93 -6.90 5.74
CA VAL A 10 -1.10 -5.95 6.85
C VAL A 10 -2.54 -5.48 6.89
N ARG A 11 -3.15 -5.49 8.08
CA ARG A 11 -4.55 -5.09 8.29
C ARG A 11 -4.66 -4.25 9.55
N GLY A 12 -5.64 -3.36 9.57
CA GLY A 12 -5.98 -2.58 10.74
C GLY A 12 -7.16 -1.66 10.49
N ILE A 13 -7.69 -1.11 11.57
CA ILE A 13 -8.73 -0.07 11.51
C ILE A 13 -8.13 1.18 10.84
N THR A 14 -8.87 1.73 9.87
CA THR A 14 -8.47 2.92 9.11
C THR A 14 -8.28 4.11 10.05
N ASN A 15 -7.17 4.85 9.87
CA ASN A 15 -6.80 6.05 10.64
C ASN A 15 -6.52 5.83 12.12
N THR A 16 -6.42 4.58 12.60
CA THR A 16 -5.99 4.29 13.97
C THR A 16 -4.82 3.31 13.99
N GLU A 17 -5.02 2.12 13.42
CA GLU A 17 -4.00 1.07 13.33
C GLU A 17 -3.30 1.11 11.96
N LEU A 18 -4.08 1.33 10.90
CA LEU A 18 -3.59 1.54 9.54
C LEU A 18 -3.74 3.02 9.19
N THR A 19 -2.64 3.76 9.24
CA THR A 19 -2.58 5.20 8.98
C THR A 19 -1.91 5.48 7.64
N ILE A 20 -1.96 6.74 7.18
CA ILE A 20 -1.30 7.18 5.95
C ILE A 20 0.22 6.97 6.05
N GLU A 21 0.80 7.28 7.21
CA GLU A 21 2.23 7.15 7.47
C GLU A 21 2.66 5.68 7.41
N THR A 22 1.89 4.78 8.02
CA THR A 22 2.23 3.36 8.01
C THR A 22 2.15 2.78 6.60
N VAL A 23 1.15 3.16 5.81
CA VAL A 23 1.03 2.75 4.40
C VAL A 23 2.15 3.30 3.53
N LYS A 24 2.53 4.58 3.68
CA LYS A 24 3.66 5.18 2.96
C LYS A 24 4.98 4.45 3.24
N CYS A 25 5.26 4.20 4.52
CA CYS A 25 6.47 3.51 4.95
C CYS A 25 6.49 2.04 4.48
N LEU A 26 5.35 1.35 4.54
CA LEU A 26 5.24 -0.01 4.02
C LEU A 26 5.52 -0.05 2.53
N ALA A 27 4.86 0.80 1.74
CA ALA A 27 5.00 0.79 0.29
C ALA A 27 6.44 1.06 -0.17
N SER A 28 7.10 2.09 0.40
CA SER A 28 8.50 2.40 0.07
C SER A 28 9.46 1.29 0.51
N SER A 29 9.25 0.72 1.69
CA SER A 29 10.09 -0.38 2.20
C SER A 29 9.93 -1.65 1.36
N SER A 30 8.69 -1.98 0.97
CA SER A 30 8.42 -3.16 0.12
C SER A 30 9.10 -3.05 -1.24
N ALA A 31 9.08 -1.89 -1.89
CA ALA A 31 9.74 -1.72 -3.18
C ALA A 31 11.27 -1.75 -3.12
N SER A 32 11.87 -1.50 -1.94
CA SER A 32 13.31 -1.73 -1.74
C SER A 32 13.68 -3.22 -1.84
N LEU A 33 12.73 -4.13 -1.63
CA LEU A 33 12.91 -5.57 -1.74
C LEU A 33 12.39 -6.15 -3.06
N LEU A 34 11.26 -5.63 -3.56
CA LEU A 34 10.53 -6.18 -4.71
C LEU A 34 10.95 -5.55 -6.05
N GLY A 35 11.66 -4.43 -6.02
CA GLY A 35 12.07 -3.67 -7.21
C GLY A 35 11.22 -2.43 -7.47
N LYS A 36 11.50 -1.77 -8.60
CA LYS A 36 10.98 -0.42 -8.90
C LYS A 36 9.74 -0.37 -9.80
N ASN A 37 9.37 -1.46 -10.48
CA ASN A 37 8.16 -1.52 -11.30
C ASN A 37 7.03 -2.17 -10.51
N ILE A 38 6.02 -1.39 -10.12
CA ILE A 38 4.99 -1.82 -9.17
C ILE A 38 3.61 -1.67 -9.79
N SER A 39 2.80 -2.72 -9.75
CA SER A 39 1.37 -2.64 -10.06
C SER A 39 0.59 -2.28 -8.80
N LEU A 40 -0.23 -1.22 -8.87
CA LEU A 40 -0.99 -0.71 -7.73
C LEU A 40 -2.49 -0.76 -8.04
N GLY A 41 -3.21 -1.63 -7.33
CA GLY A 41 -4.67 -1.78 -7.40
C GLY A 41 -5.29 -1.69 -6.01
N MET A 42 -6.61 -1.55 -5.97
CA MET A 42 -7.38 -1.46 -4.73
C MET A 42 -8.74 -2.14 -4.86
N ASP A 43 -9.41 -2.38 -3.72
CA ASP A 43 -10.80 -2.80 -3.69
C ASP A 43 -11.76 -1.60 -3.53
N ALA A 44 -13.05 -1.88 -3.32
CA ALA A 44 -14.11 -0.87 -3.24
C ALA A 44 -14.34 -0.25 -1.84
N ARG A 45 -13.44 -0.45 -0.86
CA ARG A 45 -13.62 0.22 0.45
C ARG A 45 -13.54 1.75 0.29
N THR A 46 -14.32 2.48 1.07
CA THR A 46 -14.34 3.95 1.05
C THR A 46 -12.96 4.56 1.36
N SER A 47 -12.14 3.88 2.15
CA SER A 47 -10.76 4.30 2.48
C SER A 47 -9.71 3.91 1.44
N SER A 48 -10.05 3.03 0.48
CA SER A 48 -9.10 2.53 -0.51
C SER A 48 -8.48 3.62 -1.39
N PRO A 49 -9.23 4.62 -1.90
CA PRO A 49 -8.63 5.73 -2.66
C PRO A 49 -7.55 6.47 -1.88
N MET A 50 -7.80 6.75 -0.58
CA MET A 50 -6.86 7.43 0.29
C MET A 50 -5.58 6.60 0.48
N PHE A 51 -5.70 5.31 0.78
CA PHE A 51 -4.53 4.45 0.95
C PHE A 51 -3.78 4.18 -0.35
N LYS A 52 -4.48 4.15 -1.49
CA LYS A 52 -3.85 4.06 -2.81
C LYS A 52 -2.95 5.27 -3.08
N GLU A 53 -3.42 6.49 -2.80
CA GLU A 53 -2.59 7.70 -2.93
C GLU A 53 -1.42 7.71 -1.93
N ALA A 54 -1.65 7.25 -0.70
CA ALA A 54 -0.59 7.11 0.30
C ALA A 54 0.50 6.14 -0.17
N ALA A 55 0.12 4.95 -0.63
CA ALA A 55 1.06 3.96 -1.15
C ALA A 55 1.81 4.50 -2.38
N ALA A 56 1.10 5.16 -3.30
CA ALA A 56 1.71 5.78 -4.47
C ALA A 56 2.74 6.84 -4.07
N SER A 57 2.43 7.72 -3.12
CA SER A 57 3.37 8.72 -2.60
C SER A 57 4.65 8.08 -2.04
N GLY A 58 4.53 7.00 -1.28
CA GLY A 58 5.68 6.26 -0.73
C GLY A 58 6.52 5.58 -1.81
N LEU A 59 5.89 5.03 -2.84
CA LEU A 59 6.58 4.39 -3.97
C LEU A 59 7.30 5.42 -4.84
N LEU A 60 6.64 6.53 -5.17
CA LEU A 60 7.23 7.59 -6.02
C LEU A 60 8.41 8.27 -5.33
N SER A 61 8.39 8.43 -4.00
CA SER A 61 9.47 9.11 -3.27
C SER A 61 10.83 8.38 -3.35
N ILE A 62 10.82 7.10 -3.72
CA ILE A 62 12.03 6.28 -3.89
C ILE A 62 12.29 5.92 -5.37
N GLY A 63 11.63 6.61 -6.30
CA GLY A 63 11.84 6.44 -7.74
C GLY A 63 11.21 5.20 -8.35
N CYS A 64 10.11 4.67 -7.79
CA CYS A 64 9.37 3.58 -8.42
C CYS A 64 8.53 4.08 -9.62
N THR A 65 8.40 3.22 -10.63
CA THR A 65 7.39 3.36 -11.68
C THR A 65 6.13 2.59 -11.26
N ILE A 66 4.99 3.28 -11.28
CA ILE A 66 3.70 2.73 -10.83
C ILE A 66 2.80 2.49 -12.04
N HIS A 67 2.25 1.29 -12.11
CA HIS A 67 1.18 0.92 -13.04
C HIS A 67 -0.14 0.89 -12.26
N TYR A 68 -0.98 1.91 -12.43
CA TYR A 68 -2.28 1.97 -11.76
C TYR A 68 -3.28 1.01 -12.41
N MET A 69 -3.77 0.05 -11.65
CA MET A 69 -4.75 -0.95 -12.09
C MET A 69 -6.19 -0.56 -11.75
N GLY A 70 -6.37 0.45 -10.90
CA GLY A 70 -7.69 0.91 -10.46
C GLY A 70 -8.34 -0.03 -9.44
N ALA A 71 -9.68 -0.03 -9.42
CA ALA A 71 -10.46 -0.93 -8.57
C ALA A 71 -10.60 -2.29 -9.27
N ILE A 72 -9.93 -3.33 -8.74
CA ILE A 72 -9.85 -4.66 -9.35
C ILE A 72 -9.88 -5.74 -8.24
N PRO A 73 -10.54 -6.90 -8.44
CA PRO A 73 -10.47 -7.98 -7.47
C PRO A 73 -9.05 -8.57 -7.37
N THR A 74 -8.64 -8.93 -6.15
CA THR A 74 -7.58 -9.92 -5.94
C THR A 74 -8.18 -11.31 -6.17
N PRO A 75 -7.69 -12.13 -7.12
CA PRO A 75 -8.17 -13.50 -7.33
C PRO A 75 -8.04 -14.36 -6.06
#